data_AF-A0A954I1V1-F1
#
_entry.id   AF-A0A954I1V1-F1
#
_cell.length_a   1.000
_cell.length_b   1.000
_cell.length_c   1.000
_cell.angle_alpha   90.00
_cell.angle_beta   90.00
_cell.angle_gamma   90.00
#
_symmetry.space_group_name_H-M   'P 1'
#
loop_
_entity.id
_entity.type
_entity.pdbx_description
1 polymer ?
#
loop_
_entity_poly.entity_id
_entity_poly.type
_entity_poly.pdbx_seq_one_letter_code
_entity_poly.pdbx_strand_id
1 'polypeptide(L)'
;MSFARWIGCCVQAQVLVVAASCVCASEPSVGWRDWDWQTATPREEIRPEFLRTATGGRSGQGALTIQADDRVGLHGYWTVTRPVDGGEWYRFSVWRKIEQIETPRRSVVARVIWENSDGQLVNNEHTVTSFALGGNKPVNRAEHPLDREVDAAGWVQVTDTYRVPSGATQAVIELHLMWAPGGRVEWSDIELTRTSPPSPRTVRLATVHYQPRDGETNAEKCALFEPFIAEAARQRADLVVLPETLTYYGSGRKPEEVAEPMPGPSTEYFGSLARKHDLYIVAGLYERDDHVVYNVATLVGPDGQLVGKYRKVCLPRDEIMSGVTPGQEYPVF
;
A
#
# COMPACT_ATOMS: atom_id res chain seq x y z
N MET A 1 -5.88 85.78 11.56
CA MET A 1 -6.22 85.00 12.76
C MET A 1 -5.91 83.54 12.49
N SER A 2 -5.12 82.95 13.40
CA SER A 2 -4.80 81.53 13.62
C SER A 2 -4.12 80.69 12.53
N PHE A 3 -2.87 80.36 12.86
CA PHE A 3 -2.07 79.23 12.42
C PHE A 3 -2.74 77.86 12.69
N ALA A 4 -2.44 76.87 11.84
CA ALA A 4 -2.01 75.52 12.28
C ALA A 4 -1.47 74.71 11.08
N ARG A 5 -0.13 74.72 10.92
CA ARG A 5 0.62 73.74 10.11
C ARG A 5 0.73 72.46 10.94
N TRP A 6 0.25 71.34 10.40
CA TRP A 6 0.56 70.01 10.94
C TRP A 6 1.91 69.54 10.41
N ILE A 7 2.88 69.42 11.30
CA ILE A 7 4.16 68.76 11.06
C ILE A 7 3.94 67.27 11.30
N GLY A 8 4.08 66.46 10.24
CA GLY A 8 4.10 65.02 10.33
C GLY A 8 5.38 64.55 11.02
N CYS A 9 5.24 63.96 12.20
CA CYS A 9 6.32 63.30 12.91
C CYS A 9 6.42 61.85 12.39
N CYS A 10 7.37 61.58 11.50
CA CYS A 10 7.74 60.21 11.13
C CYS A 10 8.52 59.57 12.28
N VAL A 11 7.89 58.65 13.01
CA VAL A 11 8.59 57.74 13.92
C VAL A 11 8.88 56.46 13.12
N GLN A 12 10.13 56.32 12.64
CA GLN A 12 10.63 55.06 12.10
C GLN A 12 10.85 54.09 13.27
N ALA A 13 9.96 53.10 13.41
CA ALA A 13 10.24 51.94 14.24
C ALA A 13 11.21 51.02 13.49
N GLN A 14 12.49 51.05 13.87
CA GLN A 14 13.46 50.03 13.45
C GLN A 14 13.17 48.74 14.23
N VAL A 15 12.55 47.76 13.55
CA VAL A 15 12.47 46.40 14.06
C VAL A 15 13.82 45.73 13.80
N LEU A 16 14.64 45.61 14.84
CA LEU A 16 15.87 44.83 14.82
C LEU A 16 15.49 43.34 14.83
N VAL A 17 15.44 42.71 13.66
CA VAL A 17 15.32 41.25 13.56
C VAL A 17 16.67 40.65 13.90
N VAL A 18 16.83 40.20 15.15
CA VAL A 18 17.95 39.34 15.54
C VAL A 18 17.64 37.95 14.99
N ALA A 19 18.18 37.64 13.82
CA ALA A 19 18.21 36.27 13.33
C ALA A 19 19.20 35.48 14.20
N ALA A 20 18.68 34.80 15.22
CA ALA A 20 19.41 33.77 15.93
C ALA A 20 19.54 32.57 14.98
N SER A 21 20.63 32.52 14.23
CA SER A 21 21.07 31.32 13.52
C SER A 21 21.41 30.27 14.56
N CYS A 22 20.42 29.47 14.96
CA CYS A 22 20.67 28.26 15.73
C CYS A 22 21.32 27.27 14.75
N VAL A 23 22.65 27.29 14.68
CA VAL A 23 23.42 26.22 14.08
C VAL A 23 23.26 25.04 15.03
N CYS A 24 22.22 24.24 14.83
CA CYS A 24 22.17 22.90 15.38
C CYS A 24 23.35 22.15 14.76
N ALA A 25 24.44 22.02 15.52
CA ALA A 25 25.48 21.06 15.20
C ALA A 25 24.79 19.69 15.17
N SER A 26 24.56 19.15 13.98
CA SER A 26 24.12 17.77 13.82
C SER A 26 25.22 16.89 14.40
N GLU A 27 24.91 16.16 15.47
CA GLU A 27 25.73 15.03 15.87
C GLU A 27 25.99 14.16 14.62
N PRO A 28 27.20 13.60 14.44
CA PRO A 28 27.47 12.73 13.30
C PRO A 28 26.43 11.62 13.32
N SER A 29 25.56 11.60 12.29
CA SER A 29 24.50 10.61 12.19
C SER A 29 25.12 9.23 12.23
N VAL A 30 24.89 8.50 13.32
CA VAL A 30 25.30 7.10 13.46
C VAL A 30 24.66 6.34 12.30
N GLY A 31 25.48 5.91 11.35
CA GLY A 31 25.01 5.19 10.17
C GLY A 31 24.34 3.89 10.57
N TRP A 32 23.46 3.35 9.75
CA TRP A 32 22.68 2.15 10.09
C TRP A 32 23.51 0.95 10.52
N ARG A 33 24.76 0.89 10.06
CA ARG A 33 25.72 -0.14 10.47
C ARG A 33 25.97 -0.10 11.97
N ASP A 34 26.12 1.09 12.53
CA ASP A 34 26.47 1.26 13.93
C ASP A 34 25.25 1.17 14.86
N TRP A 35 24.06 0.88 14.32
CA TRP A 35 22.90 0.58 15.15
C TRP A 35 23.03 -0.82 15.79
N ASP A 36 22.41 -0.99 16.96
CA ASP A 36 22.43 -2.22 17.73
C ASP A 36 21.45 -3.27 17.16
N TRP A 37 21.80 -3.81 16.00
CA TRP A 37 21.01 -4.82 15.31
C TRP A 37 21.05 -6.16 16.05
N GLN A 38 19.88 -6.72 16.28
CA GLN A 38 19.69 -8.06 16.84
C GLN A 38 19.08 -8.98 15.78
N THR A 39 19.20 -10.29 16.00
CA THR A 39 18.52 -11.29 15.17
C THR A 39 17.43 -11.97 15.99
N ALA A 40 16.30 -12.23 15.36
CA ALA A 40 15.18 -12.91 16.00
C ALA A 40 14.55 -13.93 15.07
N THR A 41 13.96 -14.95 15.68
CA THR A 41 13.18 -16.00 15.03
C THR A 41 11.97 -16.29 15.92
N PRO A 42 10.78 -16.57 15.37
CA PRO A 42 9.63 -16.95 16.20
C PRO A 42 9.86 -18.25 16.97
N ARG A 43 10.65 -19.18 16.42
CA ARG A 43 11.02 -20.46 17.04
C ARG A 43 12.43 -20.86 16.60
N GLU A 44 13.21 -21.46 17.49
CA GLU A 44 14.61 -21.80 17.20
C GLU A 44 14.76 -22.84 16.09
N GLU A 45 13.84 -23.80 16.00
CA GLU A 45 13.87 -24.86 14.98
C GLU A 45 13.63 -24.37 13.55
N ILE A 46 13.15 -23.13 13.35
CA ILE A 46 12.95 -22.50 12.03
C ILE A 46 13.91 -21.32 11.79
N ARG A 47 14.95 -21.20 12.63
CA ARG A 47 15.96 -20.13 12.51
C ARG A 47 16.75 -20.28 11.18
N PRO A 48 16.81 -19.23 10.35
CA PRO A 48 17.73 -19.16 9.22
C PRO A 48 19.14 -18.72 9.67
N GLU A 49 20.10 -18.77 8.76
CA GLU A 49 21.43 -18.21 9.00
C GLU A 49 21.40 -16.68 8.85
N PHE A 50 22.11 -15.99 9.74
CA PHE A 50 22.26 -14.54 9.72
C PHE A 50 23.73 -14.18 9.54
N LEU A 51 24.02 -13.31 8.57
CA LEU A 51 25.38 -12.84 8.31
C LEU A 51 25.38 -11.32 8.22
N ARG A 52 26.36 -10.67 8.84
CA ARG A 52 26.58 -9.23 8.74
C ARG A 52 27.96 -8.96 8.15
N THR A 53 28.02 -8.19 7.08
CA THR A 53 29.28 -7.84 6.40
C THR A 53 29.61 -6.36 6.58
N ALA A 54 30.89 -6.04 6.78
CA ALA A 54 31.38 -4.67 6.91
C ALA A 54 31.63 -3.98 5.55
N THR A 55 31.69 -4.76 4.47
CA THR A 55 31.92 -4.30 3.09
C THR A 55 31.00 -5.09 2.14
N GLY A 56 30.76 -4.56 0.93
CA GLY A 56 29.78 -5.11 -0.01
C GLY A 56 28.41 -4.47 0.15
N GLY A 57 27.33 -5.19 -0.18
CA GLY A 57 26.00 -4.60 -0.27
C GLY A 57 25.89 -3.61 -1.43
N ARG A 58 24.82 -2.81 -1.46
CA ARG A 58 24.50 -1.95 -2.60
C ARG A 58 25.50 -0.81 -2.80
N SER A 59 25.83 -0.10 -1.72
CA SER A 59 26.76 1.05 -1.73
C SER A 59 28.22 0.67 -1.41
N GLY A 60 28.53 -0.62 -1.27
CA GLY A 60 29.83 -1.10 -0.81
C GLY A 60 30.06 -0.97 0.70
N GLN A 61 29.10 -0.42 1.45
CA GLN A 61 29.22 -0.15 2.89
C GLN A 61 28.88 -1.35 3.80
N GLY A 62 28.48 -2.49 3.25
CA GLY A 62 28.08 -3.68 4.00
C GLY A 62 26.60 -4.07 3.79
N ALA A 63 26.24 -5.22 4.35
CA ALA A 63 24.88 -5.76 4.29
C ALA A 63 24.49 -6.55 5.54
N LEU A 64 23.20 -6.60 5.82
CA LEU A 64 22.56 -7.57 6.73
C LEU A 64 21.93 -8.66 5.87
N THR A 65 22.40 -9.88 6.01
CA THR A 65 21.98 -11.01 5.17
C THR A 65 21.20 -12.00 5.99
N ILE A 66 20.18 -12.60 5.38
CA ILE A 66 19.50 -13.79 5.89
C ILE A 66 19.52 -14.86 4.80
N GLN A 67 19.94 -16.07 5.14
CA GLN A 67 20.00 -17.22 4.25
C GLN A 67 19.14 -18.36 4.81
N ALA A 68 18.18 -18.83 4.03
CA ALA A 68 17.43 -20.04 4.34
C ALA A 68 18.12 -21.27 3.75
N ASP A 69 18.09 -22.38 4.48
CA ASP A 69 18.41 -23.70 3.92
C ASP A 69 17.18 -24.30 3.21
N ASP A 70 17.25 -25.57 2.83
CA ASP A 70 16.18 -26.26 2.09
C ASP A 70 14.94 -26.61 2.94
N ARG A 71 14.96 -26.38 4.26
CA ARG A 71 13.81 -26.68 5.11
C ARG A 71 12.65 -25.72 4.81
N VAL A 72 11.45 -26.28 4.76
CA VAL A 72 10.22 -25.50 4.61
C VAL A 72 9.89 -24.79 5.91
N GLY A 73 9.48 -23.52 5.82
CA GLY A 73 8.91 -22.80 6.96
C GLY A 73 9.91 -21.97 7.78
N LEU A 74 11.17 -21.84 7.34
CA LEU A 74 12.13 -20.93 7.97
C LEU A 74 11.58 -19.51 8.05
N HIS A 75 11.86 -18.83 9.17
CA HIS A 75 11.47 -17.45 9.41
C HIS A 75 12.46 -16.81 10.37
N GLY A 76 13.13 -15.75 9.93
CA GLY A 76 13.99 -14.95 10.77
C GLY A 76 14.00 -13.49 10.32
N TYR A 77 14.50 -12.61 11.19
CA TYR A 77 14.63 -11.20 10.89
C TYR A 77 15.74 -10.53 11.67
N TRP A 78 16.31 -9.50 11.06
CA TRP A 78 17.08 -8.49 11.77
C TRP A 78 16.11 -7.49 12.41
N THR A 79 16.38 -7.07 13.65
CA THR A 79 15.57 -6.08 14.35
C THR A 79 16.43 -5.01 15.02
N VAL A 80 15.93 -3.79 15.08
CA VAL A 80 16.57 -2.66 15.75
C VAL A 80 15.53 -1.63 16.15
N THR A 81 15.77 -0.96 17.28
CA THR A 81 14.90 0.10 17.79
C THR A 81 15.56 1.46 17.61
N ARG A 82 14.83 2.41 17.03
CA ARG A 82 15.29 3.78 16.78
C ARG A 82 14.35 4.81 17.43
N PRO A 83 14.88 5.89 18.04
CA PRO A 83 14.04 6.95 18.59
C PRO A 83 13.30 7.71 17.48
N VAL A 84 12.05 8.11 17.73
CA VAL A 84 11.23 8.91 16.81
C VAL A 84 10.36 9.96 17.53
N ASP A 85 10.16 11.06 16.80
CA ASP A 85 9.18 12.13 16.98
C ASP A 85 7.70 11.72 16.91
N GLY A 86 6.98 11.50 18.02
CA GLY A 86 5.52 11.30 17.98
C GLY A 86 4.79 12.45 17.28
N GLY A 87 3.96 12.15 16.27
CA GLY A 87 3.22 13.15 15.47
C GLY A 87 4.00 13.76 14.30
N GLU A 88 5.30 13.50 14.22
CA GLU A 88 6.19 13.93 13.14
C GLU A 88 6.15 12.97 11.95
N TRP A 89 6.76 13.38 10.84
CA TRP A 89 6.86 12.56 9.64
C TRP A 89 8.25 11.97 9.48
N TYR A 90 8.31 10.68 9.20
CA TYR A 90 9.54 9.95 8.96
C TYR A 90 9.46 9.16 7.66
N ARG A 91 10.57 9.14 6.92
CA ARG A 91 10.78 8.24 5.79
C ARG A 91 11.61 7.06 6.26
N PHE A 92 11.11 5.86 6.00
CA PHE A 92 11.90 4.64 6.08
C PHE A 92 12.34 4.24 4.67
N SER A 93 13.60 3.87 4.50
CA SER A 93 14.14 3.34 3.24
C SER A 93 15.13 2.23 3.53
N VAL A 94 15.08 1.17 2.74
CA VAL A 94 16.10 0.12 2.70
C VAL A 94 16.21 -0.42 1.28
N TRP A 95 17.40 -0.85 0.90
CA TRP A 95 17.61 -1.59 -0.34
C TRP A 95 17.75 -3.08 -0.06
N ARG A 96 17.09 -3.89 -0.86
CA ARG A 96 17.20 -5.35 -0.78
C ARG A 96 17.66 -5.97 -2.08
N LYS A 97 18.40 -7.06 -1.99
CA LYS A 97 18.68 -7.95 -3.12
C LYS A 97 18.30 -9.36 -2.72
N ILE A 98 17.63 -10.06 -3.61
CA ILE A 98 17.05 -11.38 -3.34
C ILE A 98 17.58 -12.41 -4.34
N GLU A 99 17.71 -13.65 -3.88
CA GLU A 99 18.10 -14.79 -4.71
C GLU A 99 17.22 -15.99 -4.34
N GLN A 100 16.72 -16.72 -5.34
CA GLN A 100 15.88 -17.91 -5.17
C GLN A 100 14.59 -17.66 -4.35
N ILE A 101 13.91 -16.53 -4.60
CA ILE A 101 12.64 -16.18 -3.94
C ILE A 101 11.58 -15.89 -4.98
N GLU A 102 10.54 -16.73 -5.01
CA GLU A 102 9.46 -16.64 -5.99
C GLU A 102 8.51 -15.46 -5.72
N THR A 103 8.14 -15.24 -4.46
CA THR A 103 7.19 -14.18 -4.08
C THR A 103 7.80 -13.22 -3.04
N PRO A 104 8.57 -12.21 -3.48
CA PRO A 104 9.33 -11.33 -2.58
C PRO A 104 8.45 -10.61 -1.57
N ARG A 105 7.29 -10.08 -1.98
CA ARG A 105 6.37 -9.34 -1.09
C ARG A 105 5.72 -10.22 -0.01
N ARG A 106 5.79 -11.54 -0.15
CA ARG A 106 5.33 -12.52 0.85
C ARG A 106 6.47 -13.01 1.73
N SER A 107 7.66 -13.18 1.18
CA SER A 107 8.78 -13.86 1.86
C SER A 107 9.85 -12.92 2.40
N VAL A 108 9.95 -11.71 1.87
CA VAL A 108 10.97 -10.74 2.23
C VAL A 108 10.24 -9.45 2.58
N VAL A 109 10.14 -9.10 3.86
CA VAL A 109 9.25 -8.02 4.29
C VAL A 109 9.99 -7.12 5.25
N ALA A 110 9.96 -5.81 4.99
CA ALA A 110 10.32 -4.80 5.97
C ALA A 110 9.09 -4.40 6.78
N ARG A 111 9.25 -4.25 8.09
CA ARG A 111 8.21 -3.76 9.00
C ARG A 111 8.75 -2.59 9.80
N VAL A 112 7.90 -1.58 9.98
CA VAL A 112 8.15 -0.48 10.93
C VAL A 112 7.02 -0.49 11.94
N ILE A 113 7.36 -0.65 13.22
CA ILE A 113 6.42 -0.81 14.32
C ILE A 113 6.60 0.36 15.27
N TRP A 114 5.50 1.01 15.64
CA TRP A 114 5.52 2.18 16.50
C TRP A 114 5.24 1.80 17.95
N GLU A 115 6.19 2.11 18.84
CA GLU A 115 6.11 1.80 20.27
C GLU A 115 6.28 3.07 21.12
N ASN A 116 5.71 3.04 22.33
CA ASN A 116 5.95 4.05 23.35
C ASN A 116 7.27 3.76 24.12
N SER A 117 7.55 4.55 25.16
CA SER A 117 8.77 4.40 25.97
C SER A 117 8.86 3.06 26.71
N ASP A 118 7.72 2.40 26.92
CA ASP A 118 7.59 1.16 27.67
C ASP A 118 7.63 -0.07 26.76
N GLY A 119 7.88 0.11 25.44
CA GLY A 119 7.90 -0.96 24.45
C GLY A 119 6.50 -1.49 24.09
N GLN A 120 5.45 -0.68 24.29
CA GLN A 120 4.08 -1.06 23.96
C GLN A 120 3.65 -0.43 22.63
N LEU A 121 2.92 -1.20 21.83
CA LEU A 121 2.37 -0.75 20.54
C LEU A 121 1.46 0.46 20.70
N VAL A 122 1.63 1.43 19.81
CA VAL A 122 0.82 2.66 19.77
C VAL A 122 -0.18 2.62 18.63
N ASN A 123 -1.44 2.93 18.94
CA ASN A 123 -2.52 2.96 17.94
C ASN A 123 -2.40 4.17 17.01
N ASN A 124 -2.74 3.98 15.73
CA ASN A 124 -2.76 5.05 14.75
C ASN A 124 -4.07 5.83 14.88
N GLU A 125 -3.94 7.14 15.09
CA GLU A 125 -5.06 8.08 15.19
C GLU A 125 -5.89 8.14 13.89
N HIS A 126 -5.30 7.75 12.75
CA HIS A 126 -5.92 7.77 11.42
C HIS A 126 -6.59 6.45 11.04
N THR A 127 -6.57 5.44 11.91
CA THR A 127 -7.30 4.20 11.64
C THR A 127 -8.79 4.50 11.69
N VAL A 128 -9.41 4.54 10.51
CA VAL A 128 -10.86 4.64 10.32
C VAL A 128 -11.54 3.70 11.30
N THR A 129 -12.56 4.21 11.99
CA THR A 129 -13.53 3.44 12.78
C THR A 129 -13.80 2.12 12.08
N SER A 130 -13.17 1.05 12.57
CA SER A 130 -13.52 -0.28 12.12
C SER A 130 -15.01 -0.43 12.39
N PHE A 131 -15.73 -1.02 11.44
CA PHE A 131 -17.02 -1.66 11.69
C PHE A 131 -16.82 -2.86 12.64
N ALA A 132 -16.09 -2.66 13.75
CA ALA A 132 -15.98 -3.60 14.84
C ALA A 132 -17.36 -3.67 15.47
N LEU A 133 -18.16 -4.62 14.98
CA LEU A 133 -19.18 -5.30 15.76
C LEU A 133 -18.56 -5.66 17.12
N GLY A 134 -18.70 -4.79 18.12
CA GLY A 134 -18.19 -5.03 19.48
C GLY A 134 -17.23 -4.00 20.09
N GLY A 135 -16.95 -2.84 19.47
CA GLY A 135 -16.31 -1.71 20.18
C GLY A 135 -14.81 -1.82 20.49
N ASN A 136 -14.12 -2.84 19.95
CA ASN A 136 -12.66 -2.90 20.05
C ASN A 136 -12.02 -1.84 19.13
N LYS A 137 -11.18 -0.98 19.72
CA LYS A 137 -10.34 -0.07 18.94
C LYS A 137 -9.39 -0.91 18.08
N PRO A 138 -9.25 -0.61 16.78
CA PRO A 138 -8.27 -1.29 15.96
C PRO A 138 -6.86 -1.06 16.55
N VAL A 139 -6.14 -2.15 16.78
CA VAL A 139 -4.72 -2.08 17.16
C VAL A 139 -3.95 -1.79 15.89
N ASN A 140 -3.09 -0.77 15.92
CA ASN A 140 -2.25 -0.47 14.76
C ASN A 140 -1.35 -1.68 14.47
N ARG A 141 -1.33 -2.09 13.21
CA ARG A 141 -0.43 -3.14 12.73
C ARG A 141 0.86 -2.48 12.26
N ALA A 142 1.92 -3.28 12.11
CA ALA A 142 3.17 -2.80 11.55
C ALA A 142 2.93 -2.10 10.20
N GLU A 143 3.67 -1.04 9.93
CA GLU A 143 3.73 -0.43 8.61
C GLU A 143 4.54 -1.34 7.67
N HIS A 144 4.12 -1.44 6.42
CA HIS A 144 4.74 -2.28 5.40
C HIS A 144 5.16 -1.41 4.20
N PRO A 145 6.41 -0.93 4.16
CA PRO A 145 6.88 -0.09 3.07
C PRO A 145 6.83 -0.81 1.74
N LEU A 146 6.54 -0.06 0.67
CA LEU A 146 6.33 -0.63 -0.66
C LEU A 146 7.65 -0.70 -1.44
N ASP A 147 7.74 -1.71 -2.31
CA ASP A 147 8.74 -1.78 -3.37
C ASP A 147 8.56 -0.56 -4.30
N ARG A 148 9.66 0.14 -4.59
CA ARG A 148 9.71 1.31 -5.48
C ARG A 148 10.63 1.03 -6.66
N GLU A 149 11.83 1.61 -6.63
CA GLU A 149 12.78 1.55 -7.73
C GLU A 149 13.56 0.23 -7.73
N VAL A 150 13.94 -0.22 -8.91
CA VAL A 150 14.89 -1.32 -9.11
C VAL A 150 16.10 -0.77 -9.85
N ASP A 151 17.28 -0.91 -9.27
CA ASP A 151 18.51 -0.45 -9.92
C ASP A 151 19.06 -1.47 -10.92
N ALA A 152 20.07 -1.06 -11.71
CA ALA A 152 20.65 -1.89 -12.75
C ALA A 152 21.35 -3.16 -12.24
N ALA A 153 21.68 -3.21 -10.94
CA ALA A 153 22.29 -4.37 -10.28
C ALA A 153 21.25 -5.31 -9.63
N GLY A 154 19.96 -5.01 -9.81
CA GLY A 154 18.83 -5.80 -9.31
C GLY A 154 18.50 -5.55 -7.85
N TRP A 155 18.99 -4.46 -7.24
CA TRP A 155 18.53 -4.07 -5.90
C TRP A 155 17.19 -3.37 -6.00
N VAL A 156 16.28 -3.72 -5.09
CA VAL A 156 14.95 -3.13 -4.98
C VAL A 156 14.92 -2.20 -3.78
N GLN A 157 14.50 -0.95 -3.98
CA GLN A 157 14.24 -0.03 -2.89
C GLN A 157 12.89 -0.34 -2.26
N VAL A 158 12.87 -0.47 -0.93
CA VAL A 158 11.66 -0.65 -0.12
C VAL A 158 11.52 0.58 0.76
N THR A 159 10.58 1.46 0.44
CA THR A 159 10.48 2.78 1.09
C THR A 159 9.07 3.34 1.11
N ASP A 160 8.74 4.00 2.22
CA ASP A 160 7.55 4.82 2.35
C ASP A 160 7.74 5.93 3.41
N THR A 161 6.79 6.86 3.45
CA THR A 161 6.78 7.99 4.39
C THR A 161 5.54 7.91 5.29
N TYR A 162 5.77 7.91 6.60
CA TYR A 162 4.74 7.70 7.61
C TYR A 162 4.63 8.89 8.54
N ARG A 163 3.40 9.17 8.99
CA ARG A 163 3.17 10.01 10.15
C ARG A 163 3.26 9.12 11.39
N VAL A 164 4.22 9.39 12.26
CA VAL A 164 4.41 8.66 13.50
C VAL A 164 3.18 8.90 14.40
N PRO A 165 2.57 7.85 14.98
CA PRO A 165 1.51 8.02 15.97
C PRO A 165 1.95 8.95 17.11
N SER A 166 1.07 9.84 17.59
CA SER A 166 1.43 10.87 18.56
C SER A 166 2.02 10.33 19.87
N GLY A 167 1.59 9.14 20.31
CA GLY A 167 2.08 8.48 21.50
C GLY A 167 3.35 7.63 21.31
N ALA A 168 3.87 7.51 20.09
CA ALA A 168 5.06 6.71 19.83
C ALA A 168 6.33 7.55 20.07
N THR A 169 7.32 6.90 20.67
CA THR A 169 8.65 7.47 20.93
C THR A 169 9.76 6.63 20.29
N GLN A 170 9.41 5.44 19.80
CA GLN A 170 10.34 4.48 19.24
C GLN A 170 9.74 3.82 17.98
N ALA A 171 10.62 3.49 17.04
CA ALA A 171 10.35 2.72 15.85
C ALA A 171 11.16 1.43 15.90
N VAL A 172 10.49 0.28 15.97
CA VAL A 172 11.12 -1.03 15.82
C VAL A 172 11.09 -1.39 14.33
N ILE A 173 12.27 -1.54 13.75
CA ILE A 173 12.45 -1.92 12.34
C ILE A 173 12.75 -3.42 12.31
N GLU A 174 11.97 -4.19 11.56
CA GLU A 174 12.22 -5.62 11.34
C GLU A 174 12.41 -5.91 9.84
N LEU A 175 13.49 -6.64 9.50
CA LEU A 175 13.85 -7.00 8.12
C LEU A 175 13.81 -8.52 7.98
N HIS A 176 12.73 -9.05 7.39
CA HIS A 176 12.41 -10.47 7.42
C HIS A 176 12.86 -11.25 6.18
N LEU A 177 13.21 -12.51 6.40
CA LEU A 177 13.11 -13.60 5.42
C LEU A 177 12.23 -14.70 6.00
N MET A 178 11.22 -15.15 5.24
CA MET A 178 10.32 -16.22 5.63
C MET A 178 9.80 -17.05 4.46
N TRP A 179 9.59 -18.35 4.70
CA TRP A 179 8.93 -19.27 3.77
C TRP A 179 9.56 -19.34 2.37
N ALA A 180 10.89 -19.24 2.28
CA ALA A 180 11.63 -19.29 1.04
C ALA A 180 12.81 -20.29 1.16
N PRO A 181 12.57 -21.60 0.99
CA PRO A 181 13.63 -22.61 1.01
C PRO A 181 14.74 -22.27 0.01
N GLY A 182 16.01 -22.34 0.43
CA GLY A 182 17.18 -21.92 -0.35
C GLY A 182 17.29 -20.40 -0.60
N GLY A 183 16.26 -19.64 -0.24
CA GLY A 183 16.16 -18.21 -0.49
C GLY A 183 17.17 -17.41 0.32
N ARG A 184 17.64 -16.32 -0.29
CA ARG A 184 18.58 -15.38 0.33
C ARG A 184 18.09 -13.95 0.15
N VAL A 185 18.29 -13.13 1.18
CA VAL A 185 18.14 -11.68 1.08
C VAL A 185 19.33 -10.96 1.68
N GLU A 186 19.82 -9.94 0.99
CA GLU A 186 20.72 -8.92 1.51
C GLU A 186 19.96 -7.62 1.70
N TRP A 187 20.14 -6.97 2.86
CA TRP A 187 19.64 -5.63 3.16
C TRP A 187 20.80 -4.65 3.27
N SER A 188 20.69 -3.48 2.65
CA SER A 188 21.74 -2.45 2.61
C SER A 188 21.11 -1.06 2.60
N ASP A 189 21.91 -0.03 2.90
CA ASP A 189 21.50 1.38 2.85
C ASP A 189 20.19 1.66 3.63
N ILE A 190 20.13 1.24 4.90
CA ILE A 190 18.96 1.45 5.77
C ILE A 190 18.94 2.90 6.27
N GLU A 191 17.78 3.53 6.20
CA GLU A 191 17.54 4.89 6.66
C GLU A 191 16.19 5.00 7.37
N LEU A 192 16.18 5.75 8.47
CA LEU A 192 14.97 6.26 9.12
C LEU A 192 15.21 7.74 9.39
N THR A 193 14.62 8.60 8.56
CA THR A 193 14.93 10.04 8.56
C THR A 193 13.67 10.87 8.72
N ARG A 194 13.74 11.91 9.56
CA ARG A 194 12.64 12.88 9.68
C ARG A 194 12.51 13.65 8.37
N THR A 195 11.28 13.88 7.94
CA THR A 195 10.95 14.53 6.66
C THR A 195 9.75 15.48 6.84
N SER A 196 9.53 16.35 5.87
CA SER A 196 8.23 17.03 5.74
C SER A 196 7.14 16.02 5.35
N PRO A 197 5.86 16.31 5.67
CA PRO A 197 4.74 15.54 5.17
C PRO A 197 4.81 15.39 3.64
N PRO A 198 4.47 14.22 3.07
CA PRO A 198 4.31 14.09 1.63
C PRO A 198 3.14 14.97 1.17
N SER A 199 3.19 15.43 -0.09
CA SER A 199 2.06 16.14 -0.69
C SER A 199 0.81 15.26 -0.61
N PRO A 200 -0.32 15.77 -0.07
CA PRO A 200 -1.54 15.01 -0.02
C PRO A 200 -1.98 14.58 -1.42
N ARG A 201 -2.26 13.28 -1.59
CA ARG A 201 -2.91 12.74 -2.79
C ARG A 201 -4.32 12.32 -2.40
N THR A 202 -5.23 13.29 -2.34
CA THR A 202 -6.63 13.03 -2.03
C THR A 202 -7.26 12.23 -3.16
N VAL A 203 -7.93 11.12 -2.80
CA VAL A 203 -8.72 10.31 -3.71
C VAL A 203 -10.14 10.22 -3.15
N ARG A 204 -11.14 10.45 -3.98
CA ARG A 204 -12.56 10.29 -3.64
C ARG A 204 -13.07 8.97 -4.20
N LEU A 205 -13.55 8.13 -3.30
CA LEU A 205 -14.08 6.82 -3.63
C LEU A 205 -15.60 6.85 -3.58
N ALA A 206 -16.24 6.20 -4.55
CA ALA A 206 -17.65 5.89 -4.53
C ALA A 206 -17.86 4.37 -4.58
N THR A 207 -18.79 3.86 -3.79
CA THR A 207 -19.22 2.46 -3.85
C THR A 207 -20.70 2.41 -4.22
N VAL A 208 -21.07 1.46 -5.09
CA VAL A 208 -22.45 1.29 -5.52
C VAL A 208 -23.00 0.02 -4.88
N HIS A 209 -24.04 0.17 -4.05
CA HIS A 209 -24.84 -0.96 -3.58
C HIS A 209 -26.15 -0.99 -4.36
N TYR A 210 -26.23 -1.90 -5.33
CA TYR A 210 -27.40 -2.07 -6.19
C TYR A 210 -27.54 -3.54 -6.58
N GLN A 211 -28.79 -3.99 -6.72
CA GLN A 211 -29.13 -5.37 -7.10
C GLN A 211 -29.77 -5.31 -8.49
N PRO A 212 -29.03 -5.63 -9.58
CA PRO A 212 -29.52 -5.50 -10.94
C PRO A 212 -30.48 -6.64 -11.27
N ARG A 213 -31.74 -6.57 -10.79
CA ARG A 213 -32.76 -7.60 -11.05
C ARG A 213 -33.39 -7.46 -12.44
N ASP A 214 -33.39 -6.26 -12.99
CA ASP A 214 -33.89 -6.00 -14.34
C ASP A 214 -32.82 -6.37 -15.40
N GLY A 215 -33.22 -6.44 -16.67
CA GLY A 215 -32.37 -6.72 -17.82
C GLY A 215 -32.12 -8.22 -18.05
N GLU A 216 -32.21 -8.64 -19.32
CA GLU A 216 -32.08 -10.04 -19.77
C GLU A 216 -30.68 -10.32 -20.32
N THR A 217 -30.07 -9.30 -20.93
CA THR A 217 -28.74 -9.36 -21.54
C THR A 217 -27.68 -8.73 -20.66
N ASN A 218 -26.42 -9.12 -20.86
CA ASN A 218 -25.28 -8.50 -20.16
C ASN A 218 -25.25 -6.98 -20.36
N ALA A 219 -25.50 -6.52 -21.60
CA ALA A 219 -25.53 -5.09 -21.95
C ALA A 219 -26.62 -4.32 -21.19
N GLU A 220 -27.85 -4.86 -21.12
CA GLU A 220 -28.94 -4.23 -20.36
C GLU A 220 -28.60 -4.14 -18.87
N LYS A 221 -28.01 -5.20 -18.29
CA LYS A 221 -27.63 -5.21 -16.88
C LYS A 221 -26.50 -4.23 -16.58
N CYS A 222 -25.50 -4.13 -17.46
CA CYS A 222 -24.46 -3.11 -17.37
C CYS A 222 -25.06 -1.69 -17.42
N ALA A 223 -26.05 -1.44 -18.29
CA ALA A 223 -26.68 -0.15 -18.44
C ALA A 223 -27.43 0.33 -17.18
N LEU A 224 -27.90 -0.57 -16.32
CA LEU A 224 -28.51 -0.22 -15.04
C LEU A 224 -27.54 0.53 -14.10
N PHE A 225 -26.23 0.42 -14.31
CA PHE A 225 -25.23 1.08 -13.48
C PHE A 225 -24.88 2.50 -13.94
N GLU A 226 -25.23 2.90 -15.17
CA GLU A 226 -24.89 4.23 -15.72
C GLU A 226 -25.35 5.39 -14.82
N PRO A 227 -26.60 5.42 -14.28
CA PRO A 227 -27.04 6.53 -13.44
C PRO A 227 -26.22 6.68 -12.15
N PHE A 228 -25.79 5.57 -11.55
CA PHE A 228 -24.97 5.59 -10.34
C PHE A 228 -23.54 6.08 -10.63
N ILE A 229 -22.96 5.66 -11.76
CA ILE A 229 -21.64 6.10 -12.22
C ILE A 229 -21.68 7.61 -12.52
N ALA A 230 -22.72 8.08 -13.22
CA ALA A 230 -22.91 9.49 -13.54
C ALA A 230 -23.08 10.35 -12.26
N GLU A 231 -23.80 9.86 -11.26
CA GLU A 231 -23.94 10.54 -9.98
C GLU A 231 -22.62 10.59 -9.20
N ALA A 232 -21.85 9.50 -9.19
CA ALA A 232 -20.51 9.49 -8.60
C ALA A 232 -19.57 10.49 -9.30
N ALA A 233 -19.63 10.57 -10.64
CA ALA A 233 -18.90 11.57 -11.42
C ALA A 233 -19.31 13.00 -11.04
N ARG A 234 -20.62 13.27 -10.88
CA ARG A 234 -21.13 14.57 -10.42
C ARG A 234 -20.59 14.95 -9.04
N GLN A 235 -20.38 13.97 -8.19
CA GLN A 235 -19.74 14.12 -6.88
C GLN A 235 -18.20 14.14 -6.95
N ARG A 236 -17.60 14.15 -8.14
CA ARG A 236 -16.16 14.17 -8.39
C ARG A 236 -15.43 12.99 -7.73
N ALA A 237 -16.02 11.80 -7.80
CA ALA A 237 -15.28 10.58 -7.49
C ALA A 237 -14.09 10.44 -8.44
N ASP A 238 -13.02 9.79 -7.99
CA ASP A 238 -11.88 9.39 -8.84
C ASP A 238 -11.99 7.89 -9.20
N LEU A 239 -12.60 7.10 -8.31
CA LEU A 239 -12.80 5.66 -8.46
C LEU A 239 -14.22 5.28 -8.01
N VAL A 240 -14.91 4.51 -8.87
CA VAL A 240 -16.21 3.91 -8.58
C VAL A 240 -16.08 2.39 -8.51
N VAL A 241 -16.54 1.78 -7.41
CA VAL A 241 -16.54 0.32 -7.23
C VAL A 241 -17.98 -0.21 -7.35
N LEU A 242 -18.19 -1.04 -8.37
CA LEU A 242 -19.46 -1.71 -8.63
C LEU A 242 -19.51 -3.10 -7.94
N PRO A 243 -20.72 -3.68 -7.76
CA PRO A 243 -20.89 -5.00 -7.17
C PRO A 243 -20.21 -6.15 -7.94
N GLU A 244 -20.09 -7.28 -7.24
CA GLU A 244 -19.64 -8.56 -7.79
C GLU A 244 -20.64 -9.13 -8.82
N THR A 245 -20.12 -9.77 -9.88
CA THR A 245 -20.87 -10.54 -10.89
C THR A 245 -22.16 -9.86 -11.39
N LEU A 246 -22.07 -8.57 -11.75
CA LEU A 246 -23.24 -7.72 -12.00
C LEU A 246 -24.09 -8.15 -13.20
N THR A 247 -23.51 -8.85 -14.18
CA THR A 247 -24.23 -9.43 -15.34
C THR A 247 -24.93 -10.75 -15.01
N TYR A 248 -24.53 -11.40 -13.91
CA TYR A 248 -25.09 -12.68 -13.46
C TYR A 248 -26.25 -12.49 -12.48
N TYR A 249 -26.12 -11.55 -11.54
CA TYR A 249 -27.06 -11.40 -10.44
C TYR A 249 -28.50 -11.24 -10.94
N GLY A 250 -29.41 -12.08 -10.44
CA GLY A 250 -30.83 -12.03 -10.76
C GLY A 250 -31.21 -12.42 -12.20
N SER A 251 -30.25 -12.87 -13.03
CA SER A 251 -30.52 -13.22 -14.45
C SER A 251 -31.18 -14.60 -14.64
N GLY A 252 -31.09 -15.49 -13.65
CA GLY A 252 -31.53 -16.90 -13.78
C GLY A 252 -30.66 -17.76 -14.72
N ARG A 253 -29.61 -17.16 -15.31
CA ARG A 253 -28.64 -17.81 -16.20
C ARG A 253 -27.52 -18.46 -15.39
N LYS A 254 -26.72 -19.29 -16.04
CA LYS A 254 -25.51 -19.90 -15.48
C LYS A 254 -24.28 -19.02 -15.70
N PRO A 255 -23.20 -19.16 -14.91
CA PRO A 255 -21.98 -18.37 -15.08
C PRO A 255 -21.41 -18.41 -16.50
N GLU A 256 -21.40 -19.58 -17.15
CA GLU A 256 -20.95 -19.75 -18.53
C GLU A 256 -21.91 -19.13 -19.56
N GLU A 257 -23.13 -18.76 -19.21
CA GLU A 257 -23.99 -18.08 -20.16
C GLU A 257 -23.68 -16.58 -20.19
N VAL A 258 -23.25 -16.01 -19.06
CA VAL A 258 -22.96 -14.57 -18.90
C VAL A 258 -21.47 -14.23 -19.04
N ALA A 259 -20.57 -15.22 -19.05
CA ALA A 259 -19.14 -14.99 -19.13
C ALA A 259 -18.69 -14.43 -20.49
N GLU A 260 -17.82 -13.41 -20.45
CA GLU A 260 -17.30 -12.70 -21.63
C GLU A 260 -15.77 -12.72 -21.65
N PRO A 261 -15.11 -12.60 -22.82
CA PRO A 261 -13.66 -12.40 -22.86
C PRO A 261 -13.26 -11.10 -22.13
N MET A 262 -12.02 -11.04 -21.64
CA MET A 262 -11.46 -9.85 -20.97
C MET A 262 -10.14 -9.43 -21.62
N PRO A 263 -10.09 -8.30 -22.38
CA PRO A 263 -11.19 -7.35 -22.60
C PRO A 263 -12.35 -7.89 -23.47
N GLY A 264 -13.54 -7.33 -23.28
CA GLY A 264 -14.77 -7.70 -24.00
C GLY A 264 -15.94 -6.71 -23.76
N PRO A 265 -17.16 -7.06 -24.21
CA PRO A 265 -18.29 -6.12 -24.33
C PRO A 265 -18.62 -5.34 -23.04
N SER A 266 -18.68 -5.99 -21.88
CA SER A 266 -18.97 -5.31 -20.62
C SER A 266 -17.85 -4.35 -20.22
N THR A 267 -16.57 -4.74 -20.38
CA THR A 267 -15.44 -3.84 -20.08
C THR A 267 -15.33 -2.68 -21.08
N GLU A 268 -15.72 -2.88 -22.34
CA GLU A 268 -15.79 -1.80 -23.33
C GLU A 268 -16.90 -0.81 -23.00
N TYR A 269 -18.07 -1.31 -22.58
CA TYR A 269 -19.17 -0.47 -22.09
C TYR A 269 -18.74 0.39 -20.90
N PHE A 270 -18.16 -0.24 -19.86
CA PHE A 270 -17.63 0.52 -18.72
C PHE A 270 -16.46 1.43 -19.11
N GLY A 271 -15.64 1.05 -20.09
CA GLY A 271 -14.57 1.89 -20.65
C GLY A 271 -15.10 3.15 -21.32
N SER A 272 -16.27 3.07 -21.98
CA SER A 272 -16.94 4.24 -22.54
C SER A 272 -17.38 5.22 -21.43
N LEU A 273 -17.92 4.70 -20.32
CA LEU A 273 -18.34 5.50 -19.17
C LEU A 273 -17.15 6.08 -18.40
N ALA A 274 -16.10 5.28 -18.21
CA ALA A 274 -14.85 5.69 -17.57
C ALA A 274 -14.22 6.88 -18.32
N ARG A 275 -14.14 6.79 -19.66
CA ARG A 275 -13.67 7.89 -20.52
C ARG A 275 -14.59 9.11 -20.48
N LYS A 276 -15.91 8.89 -20.55
CA LYS A 276 -16.91 9.97 -20.55
C LYS A 276 -16.86 10.80 -19.26
N HIS A 277 -16.57 10.15 -18.13
CA HIS A 277 -16.63 10.77 -16.82
C HIS A 277 -15.27 11.03 -16.17
N ASP A 278 -14.17 10.65 -16.84
CA ASP A 278 -12.80 10.74 -16.32
C ASP A 278 -12.65 10.00 -14.97
N LEU A 279 -13.05 8.72 -14.96
CA LEU A 279 -13.12 7.88 -13.77
C LEU A 279 -12.32 6.58 -13.94
N TYR A 280 -11.80 6.07 -12.83
CA TYR A 280 -11.55 4.64 -12.69
C TYR A 280 -12.85 3.92 -12.31
N ILE A 281 -13.09 2.74 -12.90
CA ILE A 281 -14.25 1.90 -12.60
C ILE A 281 -13.79 0.49 -12.30
N VAL A 282 -14.19 -0.04 -11.13
CA VAL A 282 -14.07 -1.47 -10.82
C VAL A 282 -15.40 -2.16 -11.07
N ALA A 283 -15.41 -3.18 -11.92
CA ALA A 283 -16.60 -3.96 -12.24
C ALA A 283 -16.37 -5.46 -11.99
N GLY A 284 -17.25 -6.08 -11.20
CA GLY A 284 -17.27 -7.52 -10.98
C GLY A 284 -18.05 -8.24 -12.08
N LEU A 285 -17.40 -9.17 -12.78
CA LEU A 285 -17.91 -9.86 -13.97
C LEU A 285 -17.57 -11.36 -13.93
N TYR A 286 -18.10 -12.12 -14.89
CA TYR A 286 -17.57 -13.43 -15.23
C TYR A 286 -16.72 -13.32 -16.50
N GLU A 287 -15.50 -13.84 -16.43
CA GLU A 287 -14.58 -13.93 -17.55
C GLU A 287 -14.66 -15.32 -18.20
N ARG A 288 -14.66 -15.35 -19.53
CA ARG A 288 -14.41 -16.53 -20.36
C ARG A 288 -12.98 -16.49 -20.87
N ASP A 289 -12.22 -17.55 -20.59
CA ASP A 289 -10.89 -17.78 -21.16
C ASP A 289 -10.86 -19.21 -21.72
N ASP A 290 -11.00 -19.32 -23.05
CA ASP A 290 -11.25 -20.59 -23.74
C ASP A 290 -12.45 -21.37 -23.13
N HIS A 291 -12.23 -22.57 -22.59
CA HIS A 291 -13.27 -23.38 -21.96
C HIS A 291 -13.48 -23.05 -20.48
N VAL A 292 -12.70 -22.12 -19.91
CA VAL A 292 -12.63 -21.83 -18.47
C VAL A 292 -13.44 -20.57 -18.13
N VAL A 293 -14.10 -20.59 -16.97
CA VAL A 293 -14.89 -19.45 -16.45
C VAL A 293 -14.32 -19.00 -15.11
N TYR A 294 -14.11 -17.68 -14.95
CA TYR A 294 -13.60 -17.08 -13.72
C TYR A 294 -14.53 -15.98 -13.20
N ASN A 295 -14.70 -15.91 -11.89
CA ASN A 295 -15.22 -14.70 -11.23
C ASN A 295 -14.10 -13.66 -11.18
N VAL A 296 -14.30 -12.50 -11.80
CA VAL A 296 -13.25 -11.49 -12.03
C VAL A 296 -13.68 -10.12 -11.53
N ALA A 297 -12.76 -9.40 -10.87
CA ALA A 297 -12.85 -7.96 -10.69
C ALA A 297 -11.97 -7.28 -11.74
N THR A 298 -12.55 -6.41 -12.56
CA THR A 298 -11.83 -5.66 -13.60
C THR A 298 -11.61 -4.23 -13.13
N LEU A 299 -10.47 -3.63 -13.48
CA LEU A 299 -10.18 -2.20 -13.29
C LEU A 299 -10.05 -1.53 -14.65
N VAL A 300 -10.96 -0.61 -14.94
CA VAL A 300 -10.98 0.18 -16.17
C VAL A 300 -10.56 1.61 -15.85
N GLY A 301 -9.65 2.16 -16.67
CA GLY A 301 -9.07 3.47 -16.46
C GLY A 301 -9.85 4.61 -17.13
N PRO A 302 -9.51 5.88 -16.81
CA PRO A 302 -10.13 7.06 -17.42
C PRO A 302 -9.81 7.20 -18.92
N ASP A 303 -8.80 6.50 -19.42
CA ASP A 303 -8.53 6.34 -20.85
C ASP A 303 -9.43 5.29 -21.52
N GLY A 304 -10.41 4.75 -20.79
CA GLY A 304 -11.35 3.73 -21.21
C GLY A 304 -10.73 2.35 -21.48
N GLN A 305 -9.47 2.12 -21.11
CA GLN A 305 -8.79 0.84 -21.29
C GLN A 305 -8.84 -0.01 -20.02
N LEU A 306 -8.75 -1.33 -20.18
CA LEU A 306 -8.58 -2.24 -19.06
C LEU A 306 -7.16 -2.07 -18.49
N VAL A 307 -7.06 -1.52 -17.28
CA VAL A 307 -5.81 -1.38 -16.53
C VAL A 307 -5.35 -2.74 -16.03
N GLY A 308 -6.29 -3.57 -15.59
CA GLY A 308 -6.00 -4.92 -15.11
C GLY A 308 -7.22 -5.68 -14.61
N LYS A 309 -7.01 -6.92 -14.19
CA LYS A 309 -8.06 -7.80 -13.68
C LYS A 309 -7.53 -8.72 -12.59
N TYR A 310 -8.39 -9.06 -11.63
CA TYR A 310 -8.14 -10.03 -10.57
C TYR A 310 -9.16 -11.15 -10.65
N ARG A 311 -8.70 -12.39 -10.84
CA ARG A 311 -9.54 -13.60 -10.78
C ARG A 311 -9.64 -14.05 -9.31
N LYS A 312 -10.87 -14.21 -8.80
CA LYS A 312 -11.14 -14.60 -7.40
C LYS A 312 -10.45 -15.92 -7.07
N VAL A 313 -9.56 -15.90 -6.08
CA VAL A 313 -8.76 -17.08 -5.71
C VAL A 313 -9.55 -18.03 -4.80
N CYS A 314 -10.25 -17.47 -3.81
CA CYS A 314 -11.01 -18.26 -2.84
C CYS A 314 -12.51 -18.25 -3.20
N LEU A 315 -12.95 -19.32 -3.86
CA LEU A 315 -14.33 -19.47 -4.30
C LEU A 315 -15.20 -20.07 -3.19
N PRO A 316 -16.45 -19.59 -3.02
CA PRO A 316 -17.45 -20.31 -2.24
C PRO A 316 -17.86 -21.61 -2.95
N ARG A 317 -18.41 -22.55 -2.17
CA ARG A 317 -18.81 -23.88 -2.68
C ARG A 317 -19.74 -23.79 -3.89
N ASP A 318 -20.69 -22.87 -3.89
CA ASP A 318 -21.69 -22.77 -4.97
C ASP A 318 -21.07 -22.31 -6.31
N GLU A 319 -20.04 -21.46 -6.27
CA GLU A 319 -19.27 -21.08 -7.46
C GLU A 319 -18.47 -22.28 -8.00
N ILE A 320 -17.85 -23.08 -7.12
CA ILE A 320 -17.13 -24.29 -7.53
C ILE A 320 -18.08 -25.29 -8.18
N MET A 321 -19.25 -25.53 -7.57
CA MET A 321 -20.24 -26.50 -8.08
C MET A 321 -20.89 -26.04 -9.39
N SER A 322 -20.82 -24.74 -9.72
CA SER A 322 -21.31 -24.20 -11.00
C SER A 322 -20.22 -24.13 -12.09
N GLY A 323 -19.02 -24.66 -11.82
CA GLY A 323 -17.95 -24.76 -12.82
C GLY A 323 -17.03 -23.54 -12.91
N VAL A 324 -17.08 -22.63 -11.92
CA VAL A 324 -16.14 -21.49 -11.85
C VAL A 324 -14.78 -21.97 -11.35
N THR A 325 -13.71 -21.49 -11.98
CA THR A 325 -12.32 -21.85 -11.68
C THR A 325 -11.66 -20.78 -10.80
N PRO A 326 -10.85 -21.16 -9.79
CA PRO A 326 -10.15 -20.18 -8.96
C PRO A 326 -9.02 -19.49 -9.73
N GLY A 327 -8.81 -18.20 -9.45
CA GLY A 327 -7.59 -17.50 -9.82
C GLY A 327 -6.37 -17.98 -9.05
N GLN A 328 -5.18 -17.52 -9.47
CA GLN A 328 -3.89 -17.91 -8.87
C GLN A 328 -2.98 -16.72 -8.55
N GLU A 329 -3.42 -15.49 -8.84
CA GLU A 329 -2.59 -14.28 -8.81
C GLU A 329 -3.12 -13.24 -7.80
N TYR A 330 -2.24 -12.33 -7.37
CA TYR A 330 -2.54 -11.23 -6.44
C TYR A 330 -1.98 -9.91 -6.97
N PRO A 331 -2.50 -9.39 -8.09
CA PRO A 331 -1.97 -8.21 -8.74
C PRO A 331 -2.24 -6.94 -7.93
N VAL A 332 -1.38 -5.94 -8.13
CA VAL A 332 -1.55 -4.56 -7.66
C VAL A 332 -1.44 -3.65 -8.89
N PHE A 333 -2.39 -2.75 -9.06
CA PHE A 333 -2.51 -1.89 -10.24
C PHE A 333 -2.20 -0.43 -9.92
#